data_AF-A0A9P0Q4C3-F1
#
_entry.id   AF-A0A9P0Q4C3-F1
#
_cell.length_a   1.000
_cell.length_b   1.000
_cell.length_c   1.000
_cell.angle_alpha   90.00
_cell.angle_beta   90.00
_cell.angle_gamma   90.00
#
_symmetry.space_group_name_H-M   'P 1'
#
loop_
_entity.id
_entity.type
_entity.pdbx_description
1 polymer ?
#
loop_
_entity_poly.entity_id
_entity_poly.type
_entity_poly.pdbx_seq_one_letter_code
_entity_poly.pdbx_strand_id
1 'polypeptide(L)'
;MRGWKNIVITLFIIVNIHCRNADEVENEIELSGDLKELIKRITPGFEENLVRAFKNEGLRYQQSTNNNRNVKKLDTVLISVDDTKIELGNLKFPWAPDFRIIKLSADLSMLCLDVAFKLGDLRIEGEYEATNMTLQRLLPISSNGRIEYCNREKLLT
;
A
#
# COMPACT_ATOMS: atom_id res chain seq x y z
N MET A 1 25.41 8.12 -16.73
CA MET A 1 24.02 7.72 -16.40
C MET A 1 23.84 7.30 -14.92
N ARG A 2 24.38 8.02 -13.94
CA ARG A 2 24.19 7.72 -12.50
C ARG A 2 23.15 8.63 -11.80
N GLY A 3 22.80 9.77 -12.42
CA GLY A 3 21.88 10.76 -11.82
C GLY A 3 20.40 10.36 -11.83
N TRP A 4 19.96 9.52 -12.78
CA TRP A 4 18.56 9.09 -12.85
C TRP A 4 18.15 8.09 -11.77
N LYS A 5 19.09 7.27 -11.26
CA LYS A 5 18.80 6.35 -10.16
C LYS A 5 18.41 7.11 -8.89
N ASN A 6 19.08 8.22 -8.61
CA ASN A 6 18.79 9.02 -7.42
C ASN A 6 17.47 9.78 -7.57
N ILE A 7 17.15 10.32 -8.75
CA ILE A 7 15.87 11.02 -8.98
C ILE A 7 14.67 10.06 -8.87
N VAL A 8 14.79 8.83 -9.38
CA VAL A 8 13.73 7.82 -9.27
C VAL A 8 13.54 7.33 -7.83
N ILE A 9 14.63 7.20 -7.06
CA ILE A 9 14.57 6.84 -5.64
C ILE A 9 14.02 8.01 -4.79
N THR A 10 14.37 9.26 -5.11
CA THR A 10 13.82 10.44 -4.42
C THR A 10 12.34 10.66 -4.74
N LEU A 11 11.89 10.38 -5.98
CA LEU A 11 10.46 10.34 -6.28
C LEU A 11 9.73 9.21 -5.55
N PHE A 12 10.40 8.08 -5.28
CA PHE A 12 9.85 7.00 -4.46
C PHE A 12 9.59 7.41 -3.00
N ILE A 13 10.26 8.45 -2.48
CA ILE A 13 10.04 9.01 -1.14
C ILE A 13 8.96 10.10 -1.16
N ILE A 14 8.77 10.80 -2.29
CA ILE A 14 7.77 11.86 -2.44
C ILE A 14 6.41 11.32 -2.89
N VAL A 15 6.38 10.21 -3.64
CA VAL A 15 5.16 9.44 -3.87
C VAL A 15 4.91 8.59 -2.62
N ASN A 16 4.51 9.28 -1.56
CA ASN A 16 3.71 8.72 -0.50
C ASN A 16 2.61 7.92 -1.19
N ILE A 17 2.69 6.59 -1.10
CA ILE A 17 1.56 5.72 -1.46
C ILE A 17 0.52 6.06 -0.42
N HIS A 18 -0.28 7.07 -0.75
CA HIS A 18 -1.49 7.44 -0.04
C HIS A 18 -2.50 6.34 -0.32
N CYS A 19 -2.33 5.19 0.32
CA CYS A 19 -3.43 4.30 0.60
C CYS A 19 -4.28 5.02 1.66
N ARG A 20 -5.01 6.07 1.26
CA ARG A 20 -5.93 6.76 2.16
C ARG A 20 -7.29 6.09 2.05
N ASN A 21 -7.73 5.56 3.19
CA ASN A 21 -9.12 5.73 3.58
C ASN A 21 -9.47 7.22 3.43
N ALA A 22 -10.62 7.47 2.84
CA ALA A 22 -11.20 8.80 2.73
C ALA A 22 -11.15 9.53 4.08
N ASP A 23 -11.02 10.85 4.02
CA ASP A 23 -10.99 11.81 5.12
C ASP A 23 -9.57 12.25 5.55
N GLU A 24 -9.03 13.25 4.84
CA GLU A 24 -8.38 14.43 5.44
C GLU A 24 -7.84 15.41 4.37
N VAL A 25 -8.57 16.51 4.18
CA VAL A 25 -8.19 17.85 3.66
C VAL A 25 -7.06 17.91 2.62
N GLU A 26 -7.46 18.02 1.35
CA GLU A 26 -6.58 18.29 0.20
C GLU A 26 -6.34 19.80 0.04
N ASN A 27 -5.08 20.22 0.13
CA ASN A 27 -4.63 21.37 -0.66
C ASN A 27 -4.21 20.79 -2.01
N GLU A 28 -5.12 20.81 -2.98
CA GLU A 28 -4.81 20.42 -4.36
C GLU A 28 -3.70 21.34 -4.90
N ILE A 29 -2.50 20.78 -5.09
CA ILE A 29 -1.41 21.49 -5.76
C ILE A 29 -1.70 21.41 -7.25
N GLU A 30 -2.47 22.36 -7.76
CA GLU A 30 -2.78 22.46 -9.18
C GLU A 30 -1.51 22.87 -9.96
N LEU A 31 -1.12 22.08 -10.96
CA LEU A 31 0.06 22.40 -11.76
C LEU A 31 -0.22 23.64 -12.60
N SER A 32 0.62 24.69 -12.46
CA SER A 32 0.54 25.85 -13.36
C SER A 32 0.58 25.40 -14.83
N GLY A 33 -0.36 25.91 -15.65
CA GLY A 33 -0.54 25.52 -17.05
C GLY A 33 0.75 25.60 -17.88
N ASP A 34 1.61 26.57 -17.58
CA ASP A 34 2.90 26.77 -18.25
C ASP A 34 3.87 25.60 -18.02
N LEU A 35 3.88 25.04 -16.80
CA LEU A 35 4.73 23.89 -16.45
C LEU A 35 4.24 22.62 -17.16
N LYS A 36 2.92 22.46 -17.30
CA LYS A 36 2.32 21.33 -18.02
C LYS A 36 2.67 21.36 -19.51
N GLU A 37 2.55 22.51 -20.15
CA GLU A 37 2.95 22.67 -21.55
C GLU A 37 4.45 22.46 -21.74
N LEU A 38 5.26 22.96 -20.82
CA LEU A 38 6.71 22.76 -20.83
C LEU A 38 7.07 21.28 -20.72
N ILE A 39 6.46 20.53 -19.79
CA ILE A 39 6.69 19.08 -19.64
C ILE A 39 6.26 18.33 -20.89
N LYS A 40 5.10 18.65 -21.47
CA LYS A 40 4.64 18.04 -22.73
C LYS A 40 5.57 18.34 -23.90
N ARG A 41 6.17 19.53 -23.94
CA ARG A 41 7.14 19.94 -24.97
C ARG A 41 8.50 19.26 -24.81
N ILE A 42 8.99 19.13 -23.58
CA ILE A 42 10.31 18.53 -23.29
C ILE A 42 10.26 17.00 -23.36
N THR A 43 9.16 16.39 -22.92
CA THR A 43 8.98 14.94 -22.93
C THR A 43 7.58 14.58 -23.44
N PRO A 44 7.42 14.47 -24.78
CA PRO A 44 6.16 13.99 -25.32
C PRO A 44 5.85 12.59 -24.79
N GLY A 45 4.61 12.35 -24.40
CA GLY A 45 4.17 11.09 -23.79
C GLY A 45 4.76 10.81 -22.41
N PHE A 46 5.11 11.86 -21.63
CA PHE A 46 5.63 11.71 -20.27
C PHE A 46 4.75 10.80 -19.39
N GLU A 47 3.42 10.99 -19.41
CA GLU A 47 2.48 10.17 -18.65
C GLU A 47 2.55 8.69 -19.05
N GLU A 48 2.56 8.39 -20.36
CA GLU A 48 2.70 7.02 -20.85
C GLU A 48 4.06 6.40 -20.46
N ASN A 49 5.13 7.19 -20.52
CA ASN A 49 6.46 6.77 -20.12
C ASN A 49 6.54 6.53 -18.61
N LEU A 50 5.85 7.33 -17.81
CA LEU A 50 5.74 7.17 -16.35
C LEU A 50 4.98 5.89 -16.02
N VAL A 51 3.82 5.68 -16.64
CA VAL A 51 3.04 4.43 -16.52
C VAL A 51 3.88 3.21 -16.90
N ARG A 52 4.63 3.29 -18.01
CA ARG A 52 5.52 2.21 -18.45
C ARG A 52 6.66 1.96 -17.46
N ALA A 53 7.28 3.01 -16.94
CA ALA A 53 8.36 2.90 -15.96
C ALA A 53 7.86 2.23 -14.67
N PHE A 54 6.69 2.64 -14.17
CA PHE A 54 6.07 2.04 -13.00
C PHE A 54 5.70 0.58 -13.21
N LYS A 55 5.11 0.22 -14.35
CA LYS A 55 4.81 -1.19 -14.68
C LYS A 55 6.09 -2.03 -14.71
N ASN A 56 7.14 -1.54 -15.36
CA ASN A 56 8.41 -2.26 -15.47
C ASN A 56 9.06 -2.44 -14.10
N GLU A 57 9.05 -1.41 -13.25
CA GLU A 57 9.63 -1.53 -11.92
C GLU A 57 8.80 -2.43 -11.00
N GLY A 58 7.47 -2.37 -11.12
CA GLY A 58 6.57 -3.30 -10.42
C GLY A 58 6.86 -4.77 -10.77
N LEU A 59 7.05 -5.08 -12.06
CA LEU A 59 7.43 -6.42 -12.52
C LEU A 59 8.81 -6.84 -11.99
N ARG A 60 9.79 -5.92 -12.00
CA ARG A 60 11.13 -6.19 -11.45
C ARG A 60 11.09 -6.42 -9.94
N TYR A 61 10.27 -5.67 -9.22
CA TYR A 61 10.06 -5.86 -7.79
C TYR A 61 9.41 -7.22 -7.50
N GLN A 62 8.38 -7.60 -8.26
CA GLN A 62 7.70 -8.89 -8.10
C GLN A 62 8.67 -10.07 -8.37
N GLN A 63 9.46 -9.99 -9.44
CA GLN A 63 10.46 -11.01 -9.77
C GLN A 63 11.58 -11.14 -8.73
N SER A 64 12.06 -10.01 -8.19
CA SER A 64 13.11 -10.01 -7.17
C SER A 64 12.61 -10.44 -5.78
N THR A 65 11.34 -10.15 -5.46
CA THR A 65 10.76 -10.44 -4.15
C THR A 65 10.20 -11.87 -4.08
N ASN A 66 9.72 -12.45 -5.18
CA ASN A 66 9.26 -13.84 -5.21
C ASN A 66 10.35 -14.88 -4.86
N ASN A 67 11.63 -14.52 -5.00
CA ASN A 67 12.75 -15.37 -4.58
C ASN A 67 13.12 -15.23 -3.10
N ASN A 68 12.61 -14.20 -2.41
CA ASN A 68 12.92 -13.93 -1.01
C ASN A 68 11.70 -14.19 -0.13
N ARG A 69 11.80 -15.24 0.70
CA ARG A 69 10.87 -15.54 1.81
C ARG A 69 10.99 -14.53 2.97
N ASN A 70 11.12 -13.24 2.64
CA ASN A 70 11.27 -12.20 3.63
C ASN A 70 9.89 -11.95 4.24
N VAL A 71 9.69 -12.51 5.42
CA VAL A 71 8.54 -12.26 6.28
C VAL A 71 8.48 -10.76 6.55
N LYS A 72 7.50 -10.08 5.94
CA LYS A 72 7.27 -8.65 6.19
C LYS A 72 6.46 -8.52 7.47
N LYS A 73 7.05 -7.87 8.47
CA LYS A 73 6.34 -7.48 9.70
C LYS A 73 5.39 -6.32 9.37
N LEU A 74 4.22 -6.37 9.98
CA LEU A 74 3.20 -5.34 9.96
C LEU A 74 3.20 -4.64 11.32
N ASP A 75 2.72 -3.39 11.33
CA ASP A 75 2.58 -2.64 12.57
C ASP A 75 1.46 -3.21 13.43
N THR A 76 1.56 -3.00 14.74
CA THR A 76 0.48 -3.32 15.68
C THR A 76 -0.73 -2.46 15.40
N VAL A 77 -1.92 -3.07 15.39
CA VAL A 77 -3.18 -2.37 15.14
C VAL A 77 -4.06 -2.44 16.38
N LEU A 78 -4.59 -1.30 16.82
CA LEU A 78 -5.57 -1.23 17.90
C LEU A 78 -6.94 -0.90 17.32
N ILE A 79 -7.91 -1.76 17.60
CA ILE A 79 -9.29 -1.63 17.13
C ILE A 79 -10.19 -1.55 18.36
N SER A 80 -11.19 -0.66 18.34
CA SER A 80 -12.23 -0.62 19.37
C SER A 80 -13.57 -0.87 18.71
N VAL A 81 -14.29 -1.89 19.17
CA VAL A 81 -15.64 -2.25 18.74
C VAL A 81 -16.53 -2.24 19.98
N ASP A 82 -17.43 -1.26 20.06
CA ASP A 82 -18.23 -0.98 21.25
C ASP A 82 -17.34 -0.88 22.52
N ASP A 83 -17.63 -1.69 23.53
CA ASP A 83 -16.85 -1.76 24.78
C ASP A 83 -15.63 -2.69 24.69
N THR A 84 -15.33 -3.27 23.52
CA THR A 84 -14.24 -4.24 23.35
C THR A 84 -13.05 -3.60 22.64
N LYS A 85 -11.90 -3.60 23.31
CA LYS A 85 -10.61 -3.23 22.72
C LYS A 85 -9.92 -4.48 22.22
N ILE A 86 -9.47 -4.47 20.98
CA ILE A 86 -8.77 -5.56 20.31
C ILE A 86 -7.42 -5.02 19.85
N GLU A 87 -6.35 -5.55 20.41
CA GLU A 87 -4.98 -5.31 19.97
C GLU A 87 -4.54 -6.46 19.07
N LEU A 88 -4.07 -6.13 17.86
CA LEU A 88 -3.49 -7.07 16.92
C LEU A 88 -1.99 -6.84 16.87
N GLY A 89 -1.23 -7.78 17.42
CA GLY A 89 0.22 -7.71 17.55
C GLY A 89 0.93 -8.77 16.73
N ASN A 90 2.25 -8.60 16.56
CA ASN A 90 3.11 -9.56 15.85
C ASN A 90 2.60 -9.94 14.45
N LEU A 91 1.91 -8.99 13.81
CA LEU A 91 1.32 -9.18 12.49
C LEU A 91 2.43 -9.35 11.45
N LYS A 92 2.26 -10.32 10.55
CA LYS A 92 3.23 -10.62 9.51
C LYS A 92 2.56 -11.19 8.26
N PHE A 93 3.18 -10.92 7.13
CA PHE A 93 2.96 -11.68 5.90
C PHE A 93 3.93 -12.86 5.86
N PRO A 94 3.46 -14.12 5.95
CA PRO A 94 4.32 -15.30 5.92
C PRO A 94 5.01 -15.48 4.55
N TRP A 95 4.42 -14.93 3.48
CA TRP A 95 5.01 -14.77 2.16
C TRP A 95 4.61 -13.43 1.56
N ALA A 96 5.33 -12.96 0.53
CA ALA A 96 4.97 -11.72 -0.16
C ALA A 96 3.58 -11.87 -0.81
N PRO A 97 2.62 -10.97 -0.54
CA PRO A 97 1.29 -11.08 -1.09
C PRO A 97 1.32 -11.00 -2.62
N ASP A 98 0.51 -11.81 -3.27
CA ASP A 98 0.37 -11.74 -4.72
C ASP A 98 -0.56 -10.59 -5.08
N PHE A 99 -0.15 -9.77 -6.04
CA PHE A 99 -0.96 -8.67 -6.54
C PHE A 99 -0.70 -8.42 -8.02
N ARG A 100 -1.74 -7.99 -8.74
CA ARG A 100 -1.66 -7.62 -10.15
C ARG A 100 -2.21 -6.22 -10.34
N ILE A 101 -1.42 -5.35 -10.94
CA ILE A 101 -1.90 -4.03 -11.37
C ILE A 101 -2.85 -4.24 -12.57
N ILE A 102 -4.13 -3.88 -12.40
CA ILE A 102 -5.16 -3.94 -13.44
C ILE A 102 -5.09 -2.68 -14.30
N LYS A 103 -5.01 -1.52 -13.66
CA LYS A 103 -4.98 -0.22 -14.33
C LYS A 103 -3.95 0.68 -13.65
N LEU A 104 -3.24 1.44 -14.46
CA LEU A 104 -2.33 2.48 -14.01
C LEU A 104 -2.51 3.67 -14.94
N SER A 105 -2.91 4.81 -14.40
CA SER A 105 -3.02 6.08 -15.13
C SER A 105 -2.34 7.19 -14.34
N ALA A 106 -1.72 8.12 -15.06
CA ALA A 106 -1.10 9.29 -14.48
C ALA A 106 -1.79 10.53 -15.05
N ASP A 107 -2.17 11.46 -14.19
CA ASP A 107 -2.68 12.78 -14.57
C ASP A 107 -1.77 13.85 -13.98
N LEU A 108 -0.95 14.46 -14.82
CA LEU A 108 -0.03 15.52 -14.38
C LEU A 108 -0.75 16.83 -14.03
N SER A 109 -1.99 17.02 -14.48
CA SER A 109 -2.78 18.22 -14.17
C SER A 109 -3.13 18.23 -12.68
N MET A 110 -3.52 17.05 -12.18
CA MET A 110 -3.89 16.83 -10.79
C MET A 110 -2.71 16.29 -9.95
N LEU A 111 -1.54 16.07 -10.56
CA LEU A 111 -0.39 15.38 -9.96
C LEU A 111 -0.74 14.00 -9.37
N CYS A 112 -1.72 13.31 -9.96
CA CYS A 112 -2.25 12.06 -9.46
C CYS A 112 -1.69 10.86 -10.23
N LEU A 113 -1.47 9.77 -9.50
CA LEU A 113 -1.21 8.44 -10.04
C LEU A 113 -2.31 7.50 -9.56
N ASP A 114 -3.23 7.15 -10.45
CA ASP A 114 -4.30 6.21 -10.16
C ASP A 114 -3.81 4.79 -10.39
N VAL A 115 -3.78 4.00 -9.33
CA VAL A 115 -3.41 2.59 -9.36
C VAL A 115 -4.60 1.74 -8.96
N ALA A 116 -5.13 0.96 -9.90
CA ALA A 116 -6.07 -0.10 -9.59
C ALA A 116 -5.32 -1.44 -9.62
N PHE A 117 -5.34 -2.16 -8.51
CA PHE A 117 -4.72 -3.47 -8.40
C PHE A 117 -5.71 -4.50 -7.85
N LYS A 118 -5.50 -5.76 -8.22
CA LYS A 118 -6.17 -6.91 -7.65
C LYS A 118 -5.23 -7.60 -6.70
N LEU A 119 -5.70 -7.87 -5.48
CA LEU A 119 -5.01 -8.72 -4.53
C LEU A 119 -5.37 -10.17 -4.83
N GLY A 120 -4.34 -11.02 -4.95
CA GLY A 120 -4.47 -12.46 -5.13
C GLY A 120 -4.43 -13.17 -3.78
N ASP A 121 -3.51 -14.11 -3.62
CA ASP A 121 -3.30 -14.82 -2.37
C ASP A 121 -2.67 -13.89 -1.32
N LEU A 122 -3.49 -13.46 -0.37
CA LEU A 122 -3.11 -12.64 0.77
C LEU A 122 -3.26 -13.46 2.05
N ARG A 123 -2.18 -13.65 2.80
CA ARG A 123 -2.23 -14.31 4.11
C ARG A 123 -1.61 -13.42 5.18
N ILE A 124 -2.31 -13.25 6.29
CA ILE A 124 -1.85 -12.50 7.45
C ILE A 124 -1.86 -13.44 8.64
N GLU A 125 -0.76 -13.46 9.39
CA GLU A 125 -0.64 -14.20 10.64
C GLU A 125 -0.28 -13.22 11.75
N GLY A 126 -0.75 -13.47 12.97
CA GLY A 126 -0.34 -12.72 14.13
C GLY A 126 -1.04 -13.16 15.39
N GLU A 127 -1.05 -12.28 16.38
CA GLU A 127 -1.63 -12.50 17.69
C GLU A 127 -2.68 -11.44 17.98
N TYR A 128 -3.71 -11.80 18.73
CA TYR A 128 -4.71 -10.87 19.19
C TYR A 128 -4.81 -10.90 20.71
N GLU A 129 -5.14 -9.76 21.27
CA GLU A 129 -5.60 -9.60 22.64
C GLU A 129 -6.88 -8.76 22.64
N ALA A 130 -7.97 -9.35 23.09
CA ALA A 130 -9.28 -8.74 23.19
C ALA A 130 -9.68 -8.57 24.65
N THR A 131 -10.07 -7.35 25.01
CA THR A 131 -10.50 -7.00 26.36
C THR A 131 -11.80 -6.23 26.29
N ASN A 132 -12.83 -6.74 26.97
CA ASN A 132 -14.07 -6.00 27.15
C ASN A 132 -13.97 -5.09 28.38
N MET A 133 -14.06 -3.79 28.18
CA MET A 133 -13.91 -2.76 29.20
C MET A 133 -15.02 -2.80 30.26
N THR A 134 -16.24 -3.22 29.88
CA THR A 134 -17.37 -3.35 30.80
C THR A 134 -17.22 -4.56 31.69
N LEU A 135 -16.83 -5.72 31.13
CA LEU A 135 -16.52 -6.91 31.91
C LEU A 135 -15.31 -6.70 32.82
N GLN A 136 -14.28 -5.97 32.37
CA GLN A 136 -13.10 -5.65 33.18
C GLN A 136 -13.43 -4.95 34.51
N ARG A 137 -14.53 -4.18 34.59
CA ARG A 137 -14.98 -3.53 35.83
C ARG A 137 -15.51 -4.52 36.86
N LEU A 138 -15.98 -5.68 36.41
CA LEU A 138 -16.54 -6.74 37.25
C LEU A 138 -15.51 -7.84 37.49
N LEU A 139 -14.83 -8.29 36.44
CA LEU A 139 -13.84 -9.35 36.44
C LEU A 139 -12.73 -9.03 35.41
N PRO A 140 -11.44 -9.01 35.80
CA PRO A 140 -10.34 -8.74 34.89
C PRO A 140 -10.10 -9.95 33.98
N ILE A 141 -10.85 -10.02 32.88
CA ILE A 141 -10.77 -11.09 31.89
C ILE A 141 -10.32 -10.48 30.56
N SER A 142 -9.28 -11.07 29.97
CA SER A 142 -8.89 -10.86 28.58
C SER A 142 -8.91 -12.18 27.83
N SER A 143 -9.12 -12.10 26.52
CA SER A 143 -9.01 -13.22 25.59
C SER A 143 -7.82 -12.97 24.68
N ASN A 144 -6.92 -13.93 24.58
CA ASN A 144 -5.77 -13.83 23.69
C ASN A 144 -5.62 -15.09 22.85
N GLY A 145 -4.91 -14.96 21.73
CA GLY A 145 -4.66 -16.10 20.87
C GLY A 145 -3.96 -15.72 19.57
N ARG A 146 -3.90 -16.69 18.67
CA ARG A 146 -3.36 -16.50 17.32
C ARG A 146 -4.47 -16.25 16.33
N ILE A 147 -4.21 -15.34 15.40
CA ILE A 147 -5.06 -15.12 14.23
C ILE A 147 -4.33 -15.53 12.96
N GLU A 148 -5.10 -16.12 12.05
CA GLU A 148 -4.68 -16.38 10.69
C GLU A 148 -5.83 -15.99 9.76
N TYR A 149 -5.55 -15.07 8.85
CA TYR A 149 -6.47 -14.68 7.80
C TYR A 149 -5.87 -15.06 6.45
N CYS A 150 -6.67 -15.69 5.59
CA CYS A 150 -6.27 -16.06 4.24
C CYS A 150 -7.38 -15.68 3.26
N ASN A 151 -7.07 -14.76 2.35
CA ASN A 151 -7.86 -14.50 1.17
C ASN A 151 -7.23 -15.24 -0.01
N ARG A 152 -8.02 -16.08 -0.68
CA ARG A 152 -7.64 -16.79 -1.90
C ARG A 152 -8.51 -16.36 -3.04
N GLU A 153 -8.14 -15.24 -3.65
CA GLU A 153 -8.75 -14.84 -4.91
C GLU A 153 -7.81 -15.23 -6.05
N LYS A 154 -8.22 -16.21 -6.86
CA LYS A 154 -7.43 -16.61 -8.03
C LYS A 154 -7.39 -15.43 -9.00
N LEU A 155 -6.18 -14.92 -9.25
CA LEU A 155 -5.95 -13.98 -10.34
C LEU A 155 -6.09 -14.76 -11.66
N LEU A 156 -7.21 -14.59 -12.36
CA LEU A 156 -7.39 -15.15 -13.71
C LEU A 156 -6.32 -14.54 -14.63
N THR A 157 -5.70 -15.40 -15.43
CA THR A 157 -4.56 -15.10 -16.32
C THR A 157 -4.90 -14.04 -17.36
#